data_AF-W7JQU9-F1
#
_entry.id   AF-W7JQU9-F1
#
_cell.length_a   1.000
_cell.length_b   1.000
_cell.length_c   1.000
_cell.angle_alpha   90.00
_cell.angle_beta   90.00
_cell.angle_gamma   90.00
#
_symmetry.space_group_name_H-M   'P 1'
#
loop_
_entity.id
_entity.type
_entity.pdbx_description
1 polymer ?
#
loop_
_entity_poly.entity_id
_entity_poly.type
_entity_poly.pdbx_seq_one_letter_code
_entity_poly.pdbx_strand_id
1 'polypeptide(L)'
;MPDKIGKQELEIYLDGVEYYFTTSKIGSLSDVKQCSDPEGLRVFYYLVQDLKCFLFSLIYKTGLKHLYNVPPFLCTKNVNVPY
;
A
#
# COMPACT_ATOMS: atom_id res chain seq x y z
N MET A 1 1.67 -12.76 14.92
CA MET A 1 0.68 -11.94 15.67
C MET A 1 0.91 -10.48 15.29
N PRO A 2 -0.14 -9.66 15.10
CA PRO A 2 0.03 -8.25 14.76
C PRO A 2 0.78 -7.53 15.90
N ASP A 3 1.89 -6.89 15.56
CA ASP A 3 2.74 -6.18 16.53
C ASP A 3 2.15 -4.82 16.92
N LYS A 4 2.63 -4.25 18.03
CA LYS A 4 2.25 -2.92 18.56
C LYS A 4 2.44 -1.75 17.57
N ILE A 5 3.03 -2.00 16.41
CA ILE A 5 3.42 -1.06 15.35
C ILE A 5 2.24 -0.74 14.40
N GLY A 6 1.25 -1.64 14.33
CA GLY A 6 0.05 -1.49 13.50
C GLY A 6 -0.24 -2.71 12.63
N LYS A 7 -1.44 -2.74 12.04
CA LYS A 7 -1.97 -3.85 11.26
C LYS A 7 -2.40 -3.37 9.87
N GLN A 8 -2.21 -4.20 8.86
CA GLN A 8 -2.73 -4.00 7.51
C GLN A 8 -3.58 -5.21 7.12
N GLU A 9 -4.75 -4.92 6.56
CA GLU A 9 -5.71 -5.91 6.08
C GLU A 9 -6.11 -5.54 4.65
N LEU A 10 -6.17 -6.55 3.78
CA LEU A 10 -6.62 -6.41 2.40
C LEU A 10 -7.55 -7.57 2.10
N GLU A 11 -8.79 -7.23 1.73
CA GLU A 11 -9.81 -8.18 1.34
C GLU A 11 -10.18 -7.89 -0.11
N ILE A 12 -10.16 -8.93 -0.95
CA ILE A 12 -10.46 -8.81 -2.38
C ILE A 12 -11.53 -9.84 -2.72
N TYR A 13 -12.63 -9.36 -3.30
CA TYR A 13 -13.61 -10.20 -3.96
C TYR A 13 -13.44 -10.06 -5.48
N LEU A 14 -13.04 -11.15 -6.14
CA LEU A 14 -12.82 -11.16 -7.59
C LEU A 14 -13.28 -12.49 -8.16
N ASP A 15 -14.06 -12.44 -9.24
CA ASP A 15 -14.54 -13.62 -9.98
C ASP A 15 -15.22 -14.69 -9.10
N GLY A 16 -15.96 -14.25 -8.08
CA GLY A 16 -16.65 -15.15 -7.16
C GLY A 16 -15.77 -15.74 -6.05
N VAL A 17 -14.50 -15.33 -5.97
CA VAL A 17 -13.51 -15.81 -5.00
C VAL A 17 -13.15 -14.68 -4.02
N GLU A 18 -13.06 -15.04 -2.75
CA GLU A 18 -12.62 -14.15 -1.67
C GLU A 18 -11.16 -14.42 -1.29
N TYR A 19 -10.36 -13.35 -1.23
CA TYR A 19 -8.98 -13.38 -0.78
C TYR A 19 -8.82 -12.49 0.44
N TYR A 20 -8.18 -13.01 1.49
CA TYR A 20 -7.98 -12.31 2.76
C TYR A 20 -6.49 -12.28 3.11
N PHE A 21 -5.93 -11.08 3.24
CA PHE A 21 -4.55 -10.88 3.65
C PHE A 21 -4.50 -10.07 4.93
N THR A 22 -3.71 -10.53 5.89
CA THR A 22 -3.42 -9.80 7.13
C THR A 22 -1.92 -9.81 7.38
N THR A 23 -1.35 -8.62 7.55
CA THR A 23 0.07 -8.46 7.88
C THR A 23 0.27 -7.36 8.94
N SER A 24 1.42 -7.39 9.60
CA SER A 24 1.87 -6.25 10.41
C SER A 24 2.15 -5.06 9.48
N LYS A 25 2.08 -3.84 10.02
CA LYS A 25 2.38 -2.64 9.26
C LYS A 25 3.79 -2.68 8.66
N ILE A 26 3.88 -2.58 7.33
CA ILE A 26 5.13 -2.48 6.58
C ILE A 26 5.46 -1.00 6.38
N GLY A 27 6.57 -0.53 6.94
CA GLY A 27 7.02 0.85 6.79
C GLY A 27 7.87 1.06 5.53
N SER A 28 8.71 0.08 5.21
CA SER A 28 9.67 0.14 4.12
C SER A 28 9.94 -1.24 3.50
N LEU A 29 10.55 -1.26 2.31
CA LEU A 29 11.03 -2.52 1.69
C LEU A 29 12.13 -3.21 2.49
N SER A 30 12.83 -2.50 3.36
CA SER A 30 13.83 -3.11 4.25
C SER A 30 13.17 -4.04 5.26
N ASP A 31 11.96 -3.69 5.74
CA ASP A 31 11.18 -4.49 6.68
C ASP A 31 10.75 -5.82 6.04
N VAL A 32 10.49 -5.80 4.73
CA VAL A 32 10.07 -6.98 3.95
C VAL A 32 11.18 -8.02 3.82
N LYS A 33 12.44 -7.59 3.68
CA LYS A 33 13.58 -8.50 3.46
C LYS A 33 13.83 -9.49 4.61
N GLN A 34 13.38 -9.15 5.82
CA GLN A 34 13.56 -9.95 7.02
C GLN A 34 12.37 -10.88 7.31
N CYS A 35 11.33 -10.86 6.45
CA CYS A 35 10.14 -11.68 6.62
C CYS A 35 10.32 -13.10 6.06
N SER A 36 9.44 -14.00 6.47
CA SER A 36 9.40 -15.39 6.00
C SER A 36 9.05 -15.54 4.52
N ASP A 37 8.33 -14.57 3.96
CA ASP A 37 7.98 -14.50 2.53
C ASP A 37 8.25 -13.10 1.98
N PRO A 38 9.51 -12.78 1.65
CA PRO A 38 9.90 -11.44 1.20
C PRO A 38 9.36 -11.11 -0.20
N GLU A 39 9.21 -12.10 -1.08
CA GLU A 39 8.71 -11.86 -2.45
C GLU A 39 7.21 -11.58 -2.46
N GLY A 40 6.41 -12.39 -1.74
CA GLY A 40 4.96 -12.15 -1.64
C GLY A 40 4.63 -10.82 -0.96
N LEU A 41 5.34 -10.50 0.13
CA LEU A 41 5.15 -9.22 0.83
C LEU A 41 5.64 -8.01 0.03
N ARG A 42 6.63 -8.19 -0.86
CA ARG A 42 7.05 -7.13 -1.79
C ARG A 42 5.97 -6.84 -2.82
N VAL A 43 5.34 -7.87 -3.38
CA VAL A 43 4.19 -7.70 -4.29
C VAL A 43 3.04 -7.01 -3.56
N PHE A 44 2.72 -7.46 -2.34
CA PHE A 44 1.70 -6.84 -1.50
C PHE A 44 1.99 -5.35 -1.22
N TYR A 45 3.25 -5.02 -0.91
CA TYR A 45 3.68 -3.65 -0.64
C TYR A 45 3.44 -2.72 -1.83
N TYR A 46 3.82 -3.14 -3.05
CA TYR A 46 3.59 -2.33 -4.25
C TYR A 46 2.10 -2.24 -4.61
N LEU A 47 1.36 -3.35 -4.52
CA LEU A 47 -0.09 -3.35 -4.78
C LEU A 47 -0.82 -2.32 -3.90
N VAL A 48 -0.52 -2.28 -2.60
CA VAL A 48 -1.11 -1.31 -1.67
C VAL A 48 -0.70 0.14 -2.01
N GLN A 49 0.52 0.37 -2.52
CA GLN A 49 0.93 1.70 -2.96
C GLN A 49 0.16 2.17 -4.18
N ASP A 50 0.01 1.31 -5.19
CA ASP A 50 -0.70 1.64 -6.42
C ASP A 50 -2.19 1.92 -6.13
N LEU A 51 -2.83 1.12 -5.26
CA LEU A 51 -4.19 1.35 -4.81
C LEU A 51 -4.35 2.69 -4.08
N LYS A 52 -3.40 3.05 -3.20
CA LYS A 52 -3.41 4.36 -2.53
C LYS A 52 -3.26 5.49 -3.54
N CYS A 53 -2.36 5.36 -4.51
CA CYS A 53 -2.15 6.37 -5.55
C CYS A 53 -3.42 6.56 -6.40
N PHE A 54 -4.07 5.45 -6.78
CA PHE A 54 -5.33 5.48 -7.52
C PHE A 54 -6.44 6.17 -6.73
N LEU A 55 -6.61 5.80 -5.45
CA LEU A 55 -7.62 6.39 -4.58
C LEU A 55 -7.36 7.89 -4.35
N PHE A 56 -6.11 8.29 -4.11
CA PHE A 56 -5.75 9.70 -3.96
C PHE A 56 -5.99 10.50 -5.24
N SER A 57 -5.69 9.94 -6.40
CA SER A 57 -6.01 10.57 -7.70
C SER A 57 -7.53 10.79 -7.84
N LEU A 58 -8.34 9.79 -7.47
CA LEU A 58 -9.79 9.88 -7.52
C LEU A 58 -10.35 10.94 -6.55
N ILE A 59 -9.89 10.94 -5.29
CA ILE A 59 -10.30 11.93 -4.27
C ILE A 59 -9.91 13.34 -4.69
N TYR A 60 -8.70 13.51 -5.22
CA TYR A 60 -8.23 14.81 -5.69
C TYR A 60 -9.10 15.31 -6.86
N LYS A 61 -9.49 14.41 -7.77
CA LYS A 61 -10.34 14.72 -8.92
C LYS A 61 -11.78 15.04 -8.51
N THR A 62 -12.33 14.42 -7.48
CA THR A 62 -13.71 14.64 -6.99
C THR A 62 -13.87 15.90 -6.12
N GLY A 63 -12.81 16.67 -5.88
CA GLY A 63 -12.89 17.97 -5.21
C GLY A 63 -12.91 17.92 -3.67
N LEU A 64 -12.75 16.74 -3.07
CA LEU A 64 -12.70 16.51 -1.61
C LEU A 64 -11.36 16.92 -0.96
N LYS A 65 -10.58 17.77 -1.63
CA LYS A 65 -9.22 18.21 -1.26
C LYS A 65 -9.17 18.83 0.14
N HIS A 66 -10.27 19.42 0.61
CA HIS A 66 -10.34 20.06 1.93
C HIS A 66 -10.45 19.09 3.11
N LEU A 67 -10.88 17.83 2.90
CA LEU A 67 -11.04 16.85 3.98
C LEU A 67 -9.79 16.03 4.25
N TYR A 68 -8.90 15.97 3.25
CA TYR A 68 -7.68 15.19 3.32
C TYR A 68 -6.52 16.16 3.10
N ASN A 69 -5.85 16.57 4.19
CA ASN A 69 -4.57 17.31 4.19
C ASN A 69 -3.47 16.48 3.51
N VAL A 70 -3.65 16.20 2.22
CA VAL A 70 -2.78 15.34 1.43
C VAL A 70 -1.81 16.24 0.69
N PRO A 71 -0.53 16.29 1.11
CA PRO A 71 0.48 16.99 0.35
C PRO A 71 0.52 16.37 -1.07
N PRO A 72 0.57 17.16 -2.15
CA PRO A 72 0.50 16.69 -3.53
C PRO A 72 1.71 15.85 -4.01
N PHE A 73 2.54 15.35 -3.09
CA PHE A 73 3.85 14.76 -3.40
C PHE A 73 3.90 13.23 -3.43
N LEU A 74 2.80 12.52 -3.12
CA LEU A 74 2.85 11.07 -2.92
C LEU A 74 2.61 10.19 -4.15
N CYS A 75 2.34 10.74 -5.34
CA CYS A 75 2.08 9.90 -6.52
C CYS A 75 3.34 9.57 -7.34
N THR A 76 4.40 10.38 -7.35
CA THR A 76 5.56 10.08 -8.21
C THR A 76 6.88 10.61 -7.64
N LYS A 77 7.45 9.96 -6.64
CA LYS A 77 8.91 9.89 -6.49
C LYS A 77 9.34 8.54 -5.94
N ASN A 78 9.35 7.54 -6.82
CA ASN A 78 10.45 6.58 -6.89
C ASN A 78 10.67 6.16 -8.35
N VAL A 79 10.86 7.15 -9.22
CA VAL A 79 11.72 6.95 -10.40
C VAL A 79 13.14 7.23 -9.91
N ASN A 80 13.76 6.22 -9.32
CA ASN A 80 15.21 6.10 -9.24
C ASN A 80 15.54 4.64 -9.60
N VAL A 81 15.44 4.36 -10.90
CA VAL A 81 16.41 3.50 -11.58
C VAL A 81 17.39 4.51 -12.16
N PRO A 82 18.65 4.61 -11.68
CA PRO A 82 19.66 3.60 -12.02
C PRO A 82 20.70 3.29 -10.91
N TYR A 83 21.02 2.00 -10.77
CA TYR A 83 22.34 1.32 -10.74
C TYR A 83 22.18 -0.04 -10.04
#